data_AF-A0A522PBI4-F1
#
_entry.id   AF-A0A522PBI4-F1
#
_cell.length_a   1.000
_cell.length_b   1.000
_cell.length_c   1.000
_cell.angle_alpha   90.00
_cell.angle_beta   90.00
_cell.angle_gamma   90.00
#
_symmetry.space_group_name_H-M   'P 1'
#
loop_
_entity.id
_entity.type
_entity.pdbx_description
1 polymer ?
#
loop_
_entity_poly.entity_id
_entity_poly.type
_entity_poly.pdbx_seq_one_letter_code
_entity_poly.pdbx_strand_id
1 'polypeptide(L)'
;MRCSRYAGSRAHLTPTDAKRALFVVLARGDVCSANAYVAADLTDLRLAFRNDDEAFASAVQATAQEIARALASPDSWGRGLEHDLAGWRRSAFPPYDGSEADLRLIFRAHGCHGVDVLSFGLLFHPDTSSIYHLAKARL
;
A
#
# COMPACT_ATOMS: atom_id res chain seq x y z
N MET A 1 -23.39 0.14 -40.13
CA MET A 1 -22.98 -0.67 -38.97
C MET A 1 -22.50 0.25 -37.86
N ARG A 2 -23.28 0.37 -36.77
CA ARG A 2 -22.87 1.12 -35.57
C ARG A 2 -22.25 0.14 -34.59
N CYS A 3 -20.93 0.20 -34.39
CA CYS A 3 -20.30 -0.49 -33.26
C CYS A 3 -20.64 0.27 -31.98
N SER A 4 -21.53 -0.32 -31.19
CA SER A 4 -21.86 0.15 -29.85
C SER A 4 -20.59 0.09 -28.99
N ARG A 5 -20.08 1.26 -28.58
CA ARG A 5 -19.10 1.35 -27.51
C ARG A 5 -19.79 0.88 -26.24
N TYR A 6 -19.51 -0.35 -25.82
CA TYR A 6 -19.64 -0.71 -24.42
C TYR A 6 -18.65 0.15 -23.65
N ALA A 7 -19.08 1.35 -23.25
CA ALA A 7 -18.54 2.02 -22.09
C ALA A 7 -18.92 1.12 -20.91
N GLY A 8 -18.12 0.07 -20.68
CA GLY A 8 -18.24 -0.77 -19.51
C GLY A 8 -18.10 0.15 -18.31
N SER A 9 -19.16 0.32 -17.55
CA SER A 9 -19.07 0.93 -16.22
C SER A 9 -18.05 0.10 -15.46
N ARG A 10 -16.83 0.62 -15.28
CA ARG A 10 -15.96 0.10 -14.23
C ARG A 10 -16.80 0.20 -12.97
N ALA A 11 -17.14 -0.94 -12.37
CA ALA A 11 -17.85 -0.95 -11.10
C ALA A 11 -17.08 -0.02 -10.15
N HIS A 12 -17.76 0.94 -9.53
CA HIS A 12 -17.13 1.82 -8.55
C HIS A 12 -16.46 0.95 -7.50
N LEU A 13 -15.14 1.08 -7.37
CA LEU A 13 -14.37 0.34 -6.39
C LEU A 13 -14.79 0.83 -5.00
N THR A 14 -15.45 -0.02 -4.23
CA THR A 14 -15.87 0.36 -2.88
C THR A 14 -14.71 0.20 -1.89
N PRO A 15 -14.69 0.96 -0.78
CA PRO A 15 -13.74 0.75 0.31
C PRO A 15 -13.70 -0.70 0.83
N THR A 16 -14.84 -1.38 0.81
CA THR A 16 -14.96 -2.78 1.25
C THR A 16 -14.24 -3.72 0.28
N ASP A 17 -14.42 -3.54 -1.03
CA ASP A 17 -13.77 -4.35 -2.06
C ASP A 17 -12.25 -4.13 -2.06
N ALA A 18 -11.81 -2.89 -1.91
CA ALA A 18 -10.38 -2.56 -1.80
C ALA A 18 -9.73 -3.19 -0.57
N LYS A 19 -10.37 -3.09 0.61
CA LYS A 19 -9.89 -3.75 1.83
C LYS A 19 -9.83 -5.26 1.67
N ARG A 20 -10.85 -5.87 1.04
CA ARG A 20 -10.83 -7.31 0.74
C ARG A 20 -9.63 -7.69 -0.12
N ALA A 21 -9.36 -6.92 -1.18
CA ALA A 21 -8.20 -7.16 -2.04
C ALA A 21 -6.88 -7.07 -1.26
N LEU A 22 -6.73 -6.07 -0.38
CA LEU A 22 -5.56 -5.94 0.50
C LEU A 22 -5.42 -7.16 1.42
N PHE A 23 -6.48 -7.58 2.11
CA PHE A 23 -6.43 -8.72 3.02
C PHE A 23 -6.17 -10.04 2.29
N VAL A 24 -6.63 -10.21 1.05
CA VAL A 24 -6.28 -11.39 0.23
C VAL A 24 -4.78 -11.45 -0.04
N VAL A 25 -4.13 -10.32 -0.31
CA VAL A 25 -2.68 -10.26 -0.51
C VAL A 25 -1.94 -10.50 0.81
N LEU A 26 -2.37 -9.87 1.91
CA LEU A 26 -1.74 -10.01 3.23
C LEU A 26 -1.91 -11.42 3.82
N ALA A 27 -2.97 -12.15 3.45
CA ALA A 27 -3.22 -13.51 3.92
C ALA A 27 -2.39 -14.57 3.19
N ARG A 28 -1.60 -14.19 2.17
CA ARG A 28 -0.68 -15.12 1.54
C ARG A 28 0.42 -15.51 2.52
N GLY A 29 0.79 -16.80 2.54
CA GLY A 29 1.80 -17.31 3.48
C GLY A 29 3.21 -16.76 3.27
N ASP A 30 3.45 -16.03 2.18
CA ASP A 30 4.69 -15.33 1.86
C ASP A 30 4.67 -13.84 2.24
N VAL A 31 3.59 -13.35 2.87
CA VAL A 31 3.50 -11.99 3.41
C VAL A 31 3.39 -12.05 4.93
N CYS A 32 4.35 -11.44 5.62
CA CYS A 32 4.27 -11.22 7.06
C CYS A 32 3.91 -9.77 7.33
N SER A 33 2.97 -9.52 8.23
CA SER A 33 2.68 -8.18 8.74
C SER A 33 2.08 -8.29 10.14
N ALA A 34 2.31 -7.28 10.99
CA ALA A 34 1.61 -7.21 12.27
C ALA A 34 0.21 -6.62 12.06
N ASN A 35 -0.83 -7.34 12.47
CA ASN A 35 -2.22 -6.89 12.31
C ASN A 35 -2.49 -5.49 12.89
N ALA A 36 -1.86 -5.17 14.01
CA ALA A 36 -1.97 -3.85 14.63
C ALA A 36 -1.41 -2.72 13.73
N TYR A 37 -0.32 -2.99 13.00
CA TYR A 37 0.31 -2.02 12.10
C TYR A 37 -0.54 -1.82 10.85
N VAL A 38 -1.08 -2.89 10.27
CA VAL A 38 -2.02 -2.81 9.13
C VAL A 38 -3.27 -2.02 9.51
N ALA A 39 -3.83 -2.27 10.70
CA ALA A 39 -4.99 -1.53 11.19
C ALA A 39 -4.69 -0.04 11.35
N ALA A 40 -3.55 0.31 11.95
CA ALA A 40 -3.12 1.70 12.11
C ALA A 40 -2.93 2.39 10.75
N ASP A 41 -2.22 1.76 9.81
CA ASP A 41 -1.99 2.31 8.47
C ASP A 41 -3.30 2.53 7.70
N LEU A 42 -4.27 1.63 7.82
CA LEU A 42 -5.60 1.80 7.23
C LEU A 42 -6.39 2.94 7.88
N THR A 43 -6.26 3.13 9.19
CA THR A 43 -6.86 4.26 9.90
C THR A 43 -6.24 5.57 9.41
N ASP A 44 -4.92 5.64 9.29
CA ASP A 44 -4.22 6.83 8.82
C ASP A 44 -4.58 7.17 7.37
N LEU A 45 -4.62 6.17 6.48
CA LEU A 45 -5.13 6.37 5.12
C LEU A 45 -6.58 6.87 5.11
N ARG A 46 -7.43 6.32 5.99
CA ARG A 46 -8.82 6.79 6.06
C ARG A 46 -8.91 8.23 6.55
N LEU A 47 -8.04 8.65 7.46
CA LEU A 47 -7.99 10.04 7.93
C LEU A 47 -7.53 10.98 6.82
N ALA A 48 -6.51 10.60 6.04
CA ALA A 48 -6.01 11.36 4.90
C ALA A 48 -7.09 11.57 3.82
N PHE A 49 -7.93 10.56 3.58
CA PHE A 49 -9.02 10.58 2.59
C PHE A 49 -10.41 10.59 3.24
N ARG A 50 -10.57 11.31 4.36
CA ARG A 50 -11.78 11.23 5.21
C ARG A 50 -13.09 11.43 4.46
N ASN A 51 -13.09 12.34 3.50
CA ASN A 51 -14.27 12.78 2.76
C ASN A 51 -14.32 12.24 1.32
N ASP A 52 -13.40 11.34 0.95
CA ASP A 52 -13.28 10.81 -0.40
C ASP A 52 -13.13 9.28 -0.35
N ASP A 53 -14.26 8.59 -0.45
CA ASP A 53 -14.32 7.13 -0.39
C ASP A 53 -13.68 6.49 -1.62
N GLU A 54 -13.72 7.15 -2.78
CA GLU A 54 -13.09 6.65 -4.02
C GLU A 54 -11.58 6.75 -3.92
N ALA A 55 -11.04 7.91 -3.50
CA ALA A 55 -9.61 8.07 -3.27
C ALA A 55 -9.10 7.11 -2.19
N PHE A 56 -9.86 6.91 -1.10
CA PHE A 56 -9.53 5.93 -0.08
C PHE A 56 -9.50 4.51 -0.65
N ALA A 57 -10.53 4.10 -1.39
CA ALA A 57 -10.59 2.77 -1.98
C ALA A 57 -9.44 2.54 -2.98
N SER A 58 -9.18 3.52 -3.84
CA SER A 58 -8.07 3.49 -4.80
C SER A 58 -6.71 3.40 -4.11
N ALA A 59 -6.49 4.16 -3.02
CA ALA A 59 -5.26 4.08 -2.22
C ALA A 59 -5.06 2.69 -1.61
N VAL A 60 -6.10 2.10 -1.02
CA VAL A 60 -6.03 0.75 -0.44
C VAL A 60 -5.77 -0.31 -1.52
N GLN A 61 -6.39 -0.19 -2.69
CA GLN A 61 -6.12 -1.10 -3.80
C GLN A 61 -4.69 -0.94 -4.33
N ALA A 62 -4.19 0.29 -4.44
CA ALA A 62 -2.81 0.56 -4.82
C ALA A 62 -1.81 -0.07 -3.83
N THR A 63 -2.11 -0.03 -2.52
CA THR A 63 -1.31 -0.75 -1.51
C THR A 63 -1.29 -2.25 -1.78
N ALA A 64 -2.43 -2.87 -2.06
CA ALA A 64 -2.50 -4.30 -2.35
C ALA A 64 -1.67 -4.67 -3.59
N GLN A 65 -1.75 -3.87 -4.65
CA GLN A 65 -0.95 -4.04 -5.87
C GLN A 65 0.54 -3.87 -5.60
N GLU A 66 0.91 -2.89 -4.79
CA GLU A 66 2.31 -2.61 -4.48
C GLU A 66 2.94 -3.74 -3.65
N ILE A 67 2.21 -4.29 -2.68
CA ILE A 67 2.66 -5.48 -1.94
C ILE A 67 2.83 -6.67 -2.90
N ALA A 68 1.91 -6.87 -3.85
CA ALA A 68 2.04 -7.93 -4.85
C ALA A 68 3.26 -7.75 -5.76
N ARG A 69 3.64 -6.51 -6.10
CA ARG A 69 4.87 -6.20 -6.85
C ARG A 69 6.12 -6.46 -6.02
N ALA A 70 6.11 -6.05 -4.75
CA ALA A 70 7.19 -6.33 -3.83
C ALA A 70 7.41 -7.84 -3.68
N LEU A 71 6.34 -8.63 -3.55
CA LEU A 71 6.40 -10.10 -3.54
C LEU A 71 6.98 -10.71 -4.82
N ALA A 72 6.64 -10.17 -5.99
CA ALA A 72 7.12 -10.70 -7.26
C ALA A 72 8.63 -10.51 -7.44
N SER A 73 9.20 -9.48 -6.81
CA SER A 73 10.61 -9.13 -6.93
C SER A 73 11.18 -8.57 -5.60
N PRO A 74 11.26 -9.35 -4.51
CA PRO A 74 11.53 -8.85 -3.16
C PRO A 74 12.85 -8.09 -3.01
N ASP A 75 13.90 -8.57 -3.68
CA ASP A 75 15.25 -8.02 -3.55
C ASP A 75 15.53 -6.81 -4.46
N SER A 76 14.74 -6.63 -5.51
CA SER A 76 14.95 -5.57 -6.51
C SER A 76 13.87 -4.50 -6.50
N TRP A 77 12.70 -4.76 -5.89
CA TRP A 77 11.61 -3.78 -5.80
C TRP A 77 11.91 -2.69 -4.76
N GLY A 78 11.55 -1.44 -5.04
CA GLY A 78 11.81 -0.31 -4.14
C GLY A 78 13.30 0.00 -3.93
N ARG A 79 13.59 0.95 -3.04
CA ARG A 79 14.96 1.38 -2.69
C ARG A 79 15.29 0.99 -1.26
N GLY A 80 16.52 0.53 -1.03
CA GLY A 80 17.02 0.26 0.32
C GLY A 80 16.95 1.51 1.19
N LEU A 81 16.61 1.31 2.47
CA LEU A 81 16.67 2.34 3.50
C LEU A 81 17.98 2.20 4.28
N GLU A 82 18.44 3.32 4.82
CA GLU A 82 19.67 3.42 5.61
C GLU A 82 19.35 3.63 7.10
N HIS A 83 20.41 3.66 7.93
CA HIS A 83 20.33 3.95 9.37
C HIS A 83 19.41 2.99 10.14
N ASP A 84 18.42 3.53 10.88
CA ASP A 84 17.52 2.78 11.77
C ASP A 84 16.66 1.76 11.02
N LEU A 85 16.48 1.94 9.71
CA LEU A 85 15.74 1.03 8.84
C LEU A 85 16.66 0.28 7.87
N ALA A 86 17.94 0.11 8.21
CA ALA A 86 18.85 -0.73 7.42
C ALA A 86 18.29 -2.15 7.23
N GLY A 87 18.36 -2.66 6.00
CA GLY A 87 17.76 -3.94 5.61
C GLY A 87 16.28 -3.87 5.22
N TRP A 88 15.62 -2.73 5.46
CA TRP A 88 14.30 -2.43 4.92
C TRP A 88 14.40 -1.68 3.60
N ARG A 89 13.29 -1.66 2.89
CA ARG A 89 13.12 -1.09 1.56
C ARG A 89 11.89 -0.22 1.55
N ARG A 90 11.92 0.86 0.78
CA ARG A 90 10.79 1.74 0.53
C ARG A 90 10.46 1.78 -0.95
N SER A 91 9.22 1.49 -1.31
CA SER A 91 8.72 1.71 -2.66
C SER A 91 7.77 2.91 -2.73
N ALA A 92 7.72 3.51 -3.91
CA ALA A 92 6.84 4.63 -4.24
C ALA A 92 5.77 4.12 -5.20
N PHE A 93 4.51 4.42 -4.89
CA PHE A 93 3.42 3.87 -5.67
C PHE A 93 3.38 4.59 -7.03
N PRO A 94 3.14 3.86 -8.13
CA PRO A 94 2.80 4.50 -9.40
C PRO A 94 1.54 5.37 -9.24
N PRO A 95 1.35 6.40 -10.08
CA PRO A 95 0.08 7.11 -10.16
C PRO A 95 -1.08 6.14 -10.39
N TYR A 96 -2.21 6.37 -9.72
CA TYR A 96 -3.41 5.54 -9.80
C TYR A 96 -4.65 6.41 -9.99
N ASP A 97 -5.74 5.78 -10.44
CA ASP A 97 -6.96 6.47 -10.87
C ASP A 97 -7.46 7.44 -9.78
N GLY A 98 -7.44 8.73 -10.10
CA GLY A 98 -8.01 9.80 -9.26
C GLY A 98 -7.08 10.41 -8.21
N SER A 99 -5.79 10.04 -8.14
CA SER A 99 -4.91 10.63 -7.10
C SER A 99 -3.43 10.76 -7.48
N GLU A 100 -2.85 11.90 -7.13
CA GLU A 100 -1.39 12.14 -7.09
C GLU A 100 -0.81 11.94 -5.68
N ALA A 101 -1.58 11.32 -4.77
CA ALA A 101 -1.15 11.13 -3.40
C ALA A 101 0.14 10.30 -3.32
N ASP A 102 1.11 10.84 -2.59
CA ASP A 102 2.47 10.30 -2.57
C ASP A 102 2.57 9.08 -1.64
N LEU A 103 2.00 7.96 -2.05
CA LEU A 103 1.94 6.73 -1.25
C LEU A 103 3.26 5.95 -1.27
N ARG A 104 3.53 5.29 -0.14
CA ARG A 104 4.74 4.54 0.13
C ARG A 104 4.42 3.23 0.84
N LEU A 105 5.27 2.24 0.60
CA LEU A 105 5.30 0.96 1.31
C LEU A 105 6.72 0.78 1.86
N ILE A 106 6.82 0.41 3.13
CA ILE A 106 8.06 -0.01 3.79
C ILE A 106 7.97 -1.49 4.08
N PHE A 107 8.91 -2.25 3.51
CA PHE A 107 8.95 -3.70 3.58
C PHE A 107 10.39 -4.21 3.57
N ARG A 108 10.62 -5.47 3.95
CA ARG A 108 11.90 -6.15 3.72
C ARG A 108 11.64 -7.50 3.07
N ALA A 109 12.58 -7.99 2.28
CA ALA A 109 12.54 -9.35 1.79
C ALA A 109 12.76 -10.32 2.96
N HIS A 110 11.96 -11.38 3.03
CA HIS A 110 12.13 -12.49 3.95
C HIS A 110 12.47 -13.75 3.14
N GLY A 111 13.76 -14.09 3.06
CA GLY A 111 14.25 -15.17 2.21
C GLY A 111 13.97 -14.93 0.72
N CYS A 112 14.02 -15.99 -0.09
CA CYS A 112 13.91 -15.90 -1.54
C CYS A 112 12.49 -15.62 -2.07
N HIS A 113 11.46 -15.69 -1.21
CA HIS A 113 10.07 -15.76 -1.65
C HIS A 113 9.07 -14.92 -0.85
N GLY A 114 9.49 -14.27 0.24
CA GLY A 114 8.57 -13.56 1.12
C GLY A 114 8.89 -12.09 1.32
N VAL A 115 7.92 -11.35 1.85
CA VAL A 115 8.11 -9.97 2.30
C VAL A 115 7.51 -9.76 3.69
N ASP A 116 8.23 -9.06 4.55
CA ASP A 116 7.68 -8.51 5.78
C ASP A 116 7.26 -7.06 5.50
N VAL A 117 5.97 -6.75 5.69
CA VAL A 117 5.42 -5.40 5.55
C VAL A 117 5.41 -4.71 6.91
N LEU A 118 6.09 -3.57 7.00
CA LEU A 118 6.20 -2.78 8.24
C LEU A 118 5.23 -1.61 8.29
N SER A 119 5.07 -0.89 7.17
CA SER A 119 4.14 0.24 7.07
C SER A 119 3.75 0.56 5.63
N PHE A 120 2.54 1.05 5.42
CA PHE A 120 2.12 1.70 4.18
C PHE A 120 1.31 2.97 4.46
N GLY A 121 1.35 3.95 3.56
CA GLY A 121 0.66 5.22 3.77
C GLY A 121 1.22 6.35 2.92
N LEU A 122 0.81 7.58 3.21
CA LEU A 122 1.40 8.78 2.60
C LEU A 122 2.87 8.95 3.02
N LEU A 123 3.72 9.46 2.12
CA LEU A 123 5.10 9.80 2.45
C LEU A 123 5.16 10.77 3.63
N PHE A 124 4.28 11.77 3.61
CA PHE A 124 4.07 12.75 4.67
C PHE A 124 2.58 12.84 4.99
N HIS A 125 2.20 12.49 6.22
CA HIS A 125 0.88 12.79 6.72
C HIS A 125 0.88 14.23 7.29
N PRO A 126 -0.16 15.05 7.07
CA PRO A 126 -0.19 16.45 7.48
C PRO A 126 0.01 16.67 8.99
N ASP A 127 -0.35 15.68 9.82
CA ASP A 127 -0.39 15.84 11.28
C ASP A 127 0.62 14.95 12.07
N THR A 128 1.26 13.95 11.45
CA THR A 128 1.79 12.79 12.22
C THR A 128 3.16 12.24 11.82
N SER A 129 4.01 13.02 11.14
CA SER A 129 5.37 12.63 10.71
C SER A 129 5.40 11.83 9.39
N SER A 130 6.59 11.66 8.83
CA SER A 130 6.75 10.85 7.61
C SER A 130 6.55 9.36 7.91
N ILE A 131 6.16 8.59 6.88
CA ILE A 131 6.05 7.12 6.98
C ILE A 131 7.33 6.45 7.49
N TYR A 132 8.50 7.07 7.25
CA TYR A 132 9.77 6.59 7.78
C TYR A 132 9.80 6.62 9.32
N HIS A 133 9.34 7.71 9.93
CA HIS A 133 9.32 7.84 11.40
C HIS A 133 8.30 6.88 12.02
N LEU A 134 7.15 6.70 11.37
CA LEU A 134 6.14 5.71 11.78
C LEU A 134 6.71 4.29 11.73
N ALA A 135 7.40 3.93 10.65
CA ALA A 135 8.05 2.63 10.52
C ALA A 135 9.18 2.42 11.53
N LYS A 136 9.99 3.46 11.78
CA LYS A 136 11.05 3.42 12.80
C LYS A 136 10.49 3.10 14.19
N ALA A 137 9.35 3.69 14.56
CA ALA A 137 8.73 3.47 15.87
C ALA A 137 8.13 2.05 16.06
N ARG A 138 8.13 1.22 15.01
CA ARG A 138 7.58 -0.14 15.00
C ARG A 138 8.65 -1.23 15.17
N LEU A 139 9.93 -0.85 15.21
CA LEU A 139 11.10 -1.70 15.45
C LEU A 139 11.64 -1.48 16.86
#